data_AF-A0A9P8HAB3-F1
#
_entry.id   AF-A0A9P8HAB3-F1
#
_cell.length_a   1.000
_cell.length_b   1.000
_cell.length_c   1.000
_cell.angle_alpha   90.00
_cell.angle_beta   90.00
_cell.angle_gamma   90.00
#
_symmetry.space_group_name_H-M   'P 1'
#
loop_
_entity.id
_entity.type
_entity.pdbx_description
1 polymer ?
#
loop_
_entity_poly.entity_id
_entity_poly.type
_entity_poly.pdbx_seq_one_letter_code
_entity_poly.pdbx_strand_id
1 'polypeptide(L)'
;MFQSLKDRSSFGGYIRFVLRVFQFVLAITVIGLYGYDLDKARRKHVAADPKWTYAVVVGALSAISVFFFLFKYTLRFFWDGVMLILWAIVFGIFGKIYINAHPTPHQSGQIRMKNAVWVDLANMLLWFITFIWDLVLHFTRMDKMTLHTGRAHV
;
A
#
# COMPACT_ATOMS: atom_id res chain seq x y z
N MET A 1 -23.87 24.71 -12.50
CA MET A 1 -24.07 23.67 -11.46
C MET A 1 -23.62 22.27 -11.90
N PHE A 2 -23.93 21.81 -13.13
CA PHE A 2 -23.47 20.50 -13.62
C PHE A 2 -21.96 20.38 -13.96
N GLN A 3 -21.30 21.46 -14.42
CA GLN A 3 -19.84 21.46 -14.65
C GLN A 3 -19.03 21.26 -13.35
N SER A 4 -19.45 21.90 -12.25
CA SER A 4 -18.79 21.77 -10.94
C SER A 4 -18.78 20.33 -10.37
N LEU A 5 -19.79 19.52 -10.71
CA LEU A 5 -19.87 18.12 -10.30
C LEU A 5 -19.00 17.20 -11.17
N LYS A 6 -18.84 17.51 -12.46
CA LYS A 6 -17.94 16.81 -13.38
C LYS A 6 -16.47 17.07 -13.04
N ASP A 7 -16.12 18.29 -12.67
CA ASP A 7 -14.76 18.67 -12.25
C ASP A 7 -14.34 18.00 -10.93
N ARG A 8 -15.22 17.90 -9.93
CA ARG A 8 -14.94 17.16 -8.68
C ARG A 8 -14.66 15.68 -8.92
N SER A 9 -15.35 15.06 -9.87
CA SER A 9 -15.17 13.64 -10.21
C SER A 9 -13.81 13.34 -10.86
N SER A 10 -13.29 14.28 -11.65
CA SER A 10 -11.99 14.13 -12.33
C SER A 10 -10.84 14.43 -11.37
N PHE A 11 -10.95 15.47 -10.54
CA PHE A 11 -9.90 15.85 -9.57
C PHE A 11 -9.62 14.73 -8.55
N GLY A 12 -10.65 14.16 -7.93
CA GLY A 12 -10.48 13.01 -7.03
C GLY A 12 -10.06 11.73 -7.75
N GLY A 13 -10.22 11.65 -9.06
CA GLY A 13 -9.64 10.60 -9.90
C GLY A 13 -8.13 10.76 -10.04
N TYR A 14 -7.67 11.95 -10.41
CA TYR A 14 -6.24 12.26 -10.58
C TYR A 14 -5.44 12.10 -9.29
N ILE A 15 -5.95 12.59 -8.14
CA ILE A 15 -5.28 12.40 -6.85
C ILE A 15 -5.09 10.91 -6.55
N ARG A 16 -6.14 10.10 -6.73
CA ARG A 16 -6.05 8.66 -6.50
C ARG A 16 -5.06 7.99 -7.45
N PHE A 17 -5.04 8.40 -8.72
CA PHE A 17 -4.06 7.90 -9.67
C PHE A 17 -2.63 8.19 -9.21
N VAL A 18 -2.34 9.43 -8.79
CA VAL A 18 -1.03 9.82 -8.27
C VAL A 18 -0.66 9.00 -7.03
N LEU A 19 -1.57 8.83 -6.06
CA LEU A 19 -1.33 8.00 -4.88
C LEU A 19 -1.00 6.54 -5.27
N ARG A 20 -1.71 5.97 -6.24
CA ARG A 20 -1.45 4.61 -6.73
C ARG A 20 -0.09 4.49 -7.42
N VAL A 21 0.33 5.51 -8.16
CA VAL A 21 1.68 5.56 -8.75
C VAL A 21 2.75 5.57 -7.67
N PHE A 22 2.60 6.37 -6.62
CA PHE A 22 3.54 6.34 -5.48
C PHE A 22 3.54 4.98 -4.78
N GLN A 23 2.37 4.39 -4.53
CA GLN A 23 2.27 3.04 -3.95
C GLN A 23 2.99 1.99 -4.80
N PHE A 24 2.88 2.08 -6.13
CA PHE A 24 3.59 1.22 -7.07
C PHE A 24 5.11 1.42 -6.99
N VAL A 25 5.59 2.66 -7.07
CA VAL A 25 7.03 2.97 -7.03
C VAL A 25 7.66 2.50 -5.72
N LEU A 26 7.01 2.75 -4.58
CA LEU A 26 7.49 2.30 -3.28
C LEU A 26 7.46 0.77 -3.16
N ALA A 27 6.43 0.11 -3.69
CA ALA A 27 6.37 -1.35 -3.73
C ALA A 27 7.52 -1.96 -4.54
N ILE A 28 7.82 -1.44 -5.74
CA ILE A 28 8.97 -1.88 -6.53
C ILE A 28 10.29 -1.60 -5.81
N THR A 29 10.41 -0.45 -5.14
CA THR A 29 11.58 -0.12 -4.32
C THR A 29 11.81 -1.16 -3.22
N VAL A 30 10.75 -1.56 -2.53
CA VAL A 30 10.78 -2.60 -1.48
C VAL A 30 11.17 -3.97 -2.03
N ILE A 31 10.64 -4.35 -3.21
CA ILE A 31 11.05 -5.58 -3.91
C ILE A 31 12.55 -5.55 -4.20
N GLY A 32 13.09 -4.42 -4.67
CA GLY A 32 14.51 -4.27 -4.93
C GLY A 32 15.37 -4.36 -3.66
N LEU A 33 14.97 -3.65 -2.61
CA LEU A 33 15.70 -3.60 -1.34
C LEU A 33 15.80 -4.97 -0.66
N TYR A 34 14.67 -5.69 -0.56
CA TYR A 34 14.63 -7.00 0.12
C TYR A 34 14.95 -8.16 -0.81
N GLY A 35 14.66 -8.04 -2.11
CA GLY A 35 15.05 -9.01 -3.12
C GLY A 35 16.58 -9.13 -3.27
N TYR A 36 17.32 -8.05 -3.04
CA TYR A 36 18.79 -8.09 -2.99
C TYR A 36 19.31 -9.07 -1.93
N ASP A 37 18.72 -9.07 -0.72
CA ASP A 37 19.17 -9.96 0.36
C ASP A 37 18.77 -11.41 0.11
N LEU A 38 17.64 -11.65 -0.57
CA LEU A 38 17.26 -12.98 -1.06
C LEU A 38 18.20 -13.50 -2.16
N ASP A 39 18.58 -12.66 -3.12
CA ASP A 39 19.54 -13.05 -4.18
C ASP A 39 20.92 -13.35 -3.57
N LYS A 40 21.34 -12.56 -2.59
CA LYS A 40 22.57 -12.80 -1.84
C LYS A 40 22.53 -14.13 -1.08
N ALA A 41 21.40 -14.48 -0.46
CA ALA A 41 21.20 -15.77 0.19
C ALA A 41 21.26 -16.93 -0.83
N ARG A 42 20.57 -16.78 -1.97
CA ARG A 42 20.57 -17.75 -3.07
C ARG A 42 21.99 -18.04 -3.58
N ARG A 43 22.78 -16.99 -3.84
CA ARG A 43 24.18 -17.12 -4.30
C ARG A 43 25.10 -17.81 -3.30
N LYS A 44 24.75 -17.79 -2.02
CA LYS A 44 25.47 -18.47 -0.94
C LYS A 44 24.94 -19.88 -0.66
N HIS A 45 23.99 -20.37 -1.46
CA HIS A 45 23.32 -21.66 -1.26
C HIS A 45 22.69 -21.81 0.13
N VAL A 46 22.21 -20.70 0.72
CA VAL A 46 21.47 -20.72 1.99
C VAL A 46 19.98 -20.49 1.74
N ALA A 47 19.14 -21.02 2.64
CA ALA A 47 17.69 -20.90 2.53
C ALA A 47 17.24 -19.42 2.54
N ALA A 48 16.17 -19.14 1.79
CA ALA A 48 15.54 -17.83 1.75
C ALA A 48 14.94 -17.48 3.12
N ASP A 49 15.37 -16.37 3.68
CA ASP A 49 14.91 -15.95 5.00
C ASP A 49 13.45 -15.43 4.92
N PRO A 50 12.53 -15.97 5.74
CA PRO A 50 11.10 -15.70 5.61
C PRO A 50 10.71 -14.24 5.67
N LYS A 51 11.44 -13.40 6.43
CA LYS A 51 11.09 -11.97 6.56
C LYS A 51 11.26 -11.22 5.24
N TRP A 52 12.35 -11.49 4.52
CA TRP A 52 12.61 -10.85 3.22
C TRP A 52 11.65 -11.39 2.17
N THR A 53 11.38 -12.70 2.19
CA THR A 53 10.40 -13.34 1.30
C THR A 53 9.02 -12.72 1.46
N TYR A 54 8.55 -12.56 2.71
CA TYR A 54 7.27 -11.93 3.00
C TYR A 54 7.19 -10.51 2.41
N ALA A 55 8.24 -9.69 2.63
CA ALA A 55 8.29 -8.32 2.13
C ALA A 55 8.23 -8.24 0.59
N VAL A 56 8.96 -9.12 -0.09
CA VAL A 56 8.96 -9.20 -1.56
C VAL A 56 7.59 -9.64 -2.09
N VAL A 57 6.94 -10.62 -1.44
CA VAL A 57 5.59 -11.07 -1.83
C VAL A 57 4.57 -9.96 -1.64
N VAL A 58 4.59 -9.26 -0.50
CA VAL A 58 3.71 -8.11 -0.24
C VAL A 58 3.98 -6.98 -1.23
N GLY A 59 5.24 -6.68 -1.53
CA GLY A 59 5.63 -5.71 -2.56
C GLY A 59 5.08 -6.09 -3.94
N ALA A 60 5.21 -7.35 -4.36
CA ALA A 60 4.71 -7.83 -5.63
C ALA A 60 3.17 -7.75 -5.71
N LEU A 61 2.46 -8.19 -4.67
CA LEU A 61 1.01 -8.05 -4.57
C LEU A 61 0.57 -6.59 -4.64
N SER A 62 1.27 -5.70 -3.93
CA SER A 62 1.02 -4.26 -3.95
C SER A 62 1.22 -3.66 -5.35
N ALA A 63 2.29 -4.05 -6.05
CA ALA A 63 2.57 -3.58 -7.40
C ALA A 63 1.51 -4.06 -8.41
N ILE A 64 1.10 -5.34 -8.32
CA ILE A 64 0.06 -5.91 -9.19
C ILE A 64 -1.30 -5.24 -8.91
N SER A 65 -1.60 -4.95 -7.64
CA SER A 65 -2.87 -4.34 -7.21
C SER A 65 -3.15 -3.00 -7.90
N VAL A 66 -2.12 -2.21 -8.18
CA VAL A 66 -2.27 -0.91 -8.84
C VAL A 66 -2.89 -1.04 -10.23
N PHE A 67 -2.58 -2.12 -10.97
CA PHE A 67 -3.20 -2.38 -12.27
C PHE A 67 -4.67 -2.78 -12.15
N PHE A 68 -5.04 -3.56 -11.12
CA PHE A 68 -6.45 -3.91 -10.88
C PHE A 68 -7.31 -2.69 -10.55
N PHE A 69 -6.72 -1.66 -9.93
CA PHE A 69 -7.42 -0.41 -9.63
C PHE A 69 -7.64 0.51 -10.83
N LEU A 70 -7.11 0.17 -12.01
CA LEU A 70 -7.52 0.81 -13.27
C LEU A 70 -8.97 0.46 -13.63
N PHE A 71 -9.51 -0.65 -13.11
CA PHE A 71 -10.87 -1.10 -13.35
C PHE A 71 -11.84 -0.65 -12.25
N LYS A 72 -13.13 -0.49 -12.60
CA LYS A 72 -14.18 -0.15 -11.62
C LYS A 72 -14.48 -1.36 -10.73
N TYR A 73 -13.94 -1.35 -9.52
CA TYR A 73 -14.19 -2.36 -8.50
C TYR A 73 -15.07 -1.81 -7.36
N THR A 74 -16.04 -2.61 -6.88
CA THR A 74 -17.04 -2.20 -5.87
C THR A 74 -16.54 -2.30 -4.43
N LEU A 75 -15.62 -3.23 -4.15
CA LEU A 75 -15.07 -3.50 -2.81
C LEU A 75 -13.61 -3.06 -2.66
N ARG A 76 -13.27 -1.87 -3.18
CA ARG A 76 -11.89 -1.35 -3.14
C ARG A 76 -11.36 -1.12 -1.72
N PHE A 77 -12.22 -0.61 -0.83
CA PHE A 77 -11.87 -0.38 0.57
C PHE A 77 -11.41 -1.68 1.26
N PHE A 78 -12.03 -2.82 0.92
CA PHE A 78 -11.67 -4.10 1.51
C PHE A 78 -10.24 -4.49 1.11
N TRP A 79 -9.90 -4.36 -0.17
CA TRP A 79 -8.56 -4.66 -0.67
C TRP A 79 -7.50 -3.70 -0.12
N ASP A 80 -7.80 -2.40 -0.06
CA ASP A 80 -6.92 -1.41 0.56
C ASP A 80 -6.67 -1.74 2.04
N GLY A 81 -7.69 -2.23 2.76
CA GLY A 81 -7.56 -2.69 4.14
C GLY A 81 -6.66 -3.93 4.28
N VAL A 82 -6.79 -4.91 3.38
CA VAL A 82 -5.88 -6.07 3.33
C VAL A 82 -4.44 -5.63 3.11
N MET A 83 -4.20 -4.75 2.12
CA MET A 83 -2.86 -4.25 1.83
C MET A 83 -2.28 -3.44 3.00
N LEU A 84 -3.09 -2.60 3.66
CA LEU A 84 -2.70 -1.89 4.86
C LEU A 84 -2.20 -2.84 5.95
N ILE A 85 -2.93 -3.93 6.23
CA ILE A 85 -2.52 -4.92 7.24
C ILE A 85 -1.21 -5.61 6.86
N LEU A 86 -1.06 -6.01 5.59
CA LEU A 86 0.16 -6.64 5.11
C LEU A 86 1.38 -5.70 5.25
N TRP A 87 1.24 -4.44 4.85
CA TRP A 87 2.29 -3.43 5.01
C TRP A 87 2.58 -3.10 6.47
N ALA A 88 1.57 -3.11 7.35
CA ALA A 88 1.77 -2.96 8.78
C ALA A 88 2.59 -4.11 9.38
N ILE A 89 2.42 -5.34 8.88
CA ILE A 89 3.26 -6.48 9.28
C ILE A 89 4.70 -6.30 8.77
N VAL A 90 4.90 -5.91 7.50
CA VAL A 90 6.23 -5.62 6.94
C VAL A 90 6.94 -4.57 7.81
N PHE A 91 6.30 -3.41 8.00
CA PHE A 91 6.85 -2.33 8.82
C PHE A 91 7.07 -2.77 10.27
N GLY A 92 6.16 -3.54 10.87
CA GLY A 92 6.30 -4.02 12.24
C GLY A 92 7.52 -4.93 12.44
N ILE A 93 7.76 -5.84 11.49
CA ILE A 93 8.93 -6.74 11.52
C ILE A 93 10.22 -5.95 11.40
N PHE A 94 10.36 -5.12 10.37
CA PHE A 94 11.61 -4.41 10.10
C PHE A 94 11.83 -3.21 11.02
N GLY A 95 10.75 -2.53 11.42
CA GLY A 95 10.78 -1.45 12.38
C GLY A 95 11.34 -1.89 13.72
N LYS A 96 10.89 -3.04 14.23
CA LYS A 96 11.41 -3.62 15.49
C LYS A 96 12.91 -3.94 15.41
N ILE A 97 13.39 -4.40 14.25
CA ILE A 97 14.78 -4.82 14.07
C ILE A 97 15.72 -3.62 13.86
N TYR A 98 15.32 -2.64 13.04
CA TYR A 98 16.24 -1.64 12.49
C TYR A 98 16.07 -0.21 13.03
N ILE A 99 14.92 0.17 13.60
CA ILE A 99 14.73 1.53 14.14
C ILE A 99 15.69 1.78 15.31
N ASN A 100 15.74 0.83 16.24
CA ASN A 100 16.58 0.89 17.43
C ASN A 100 18.02 0.41 17.19
N ALA A 101 18.35 -0.01 15.97
CA ALA A 101 19.70 -0.42 15.63
C ALA A 101 20.61 0.81 15.52
N HIS A 102 21.82 0.68 16.07
CA HIS A 102 22.89 1.68 16.03
C HIS A 102 24.05 1.13 15.18
N PRO A 103 23.91 1.08 13.84
CA PRO A 103 24.93 0.51 12.99
C PRO A 103 26.19 1.37 12.97
N THR A 104 27.35 0.74 12.99
CA THR A 104 28.62 1.45 12.76
C THR A 104 28.78 1.81 11.28
N PRO A 105 29.60 2.82 10.92
CA PRO A 105 29.77 3.25 9.53
C PRO A 105 30.20 2.15 8.54
N HIS A 106 30.85 1.09 9.05
CA HIS A 106 31.27 -0.07 8.24
C HIS A 106 30.12 -1.05 7.93
N GLN A 107 28.94 -0.90 8.55
CA GLN A 107 27.78 -1.79 8.37
C GLN A 107 26.79 -1.22 7.36
N SER A 108 27.24 -1.00 6.12
CA SER A 108 26.43 -0.41 5.03
C SER A 108 25.08 -1.13 4.80
N GLY A 109 25.03 -2.45 4.99
CA GLY A 109 23.79 -3.22 4.89
C GLY A 109 22.75 -2.85 5.95
N GLN A 110 23.16 -2.59 7.20
CA GLN A 110 22.22 -2.18 8.25
C GLN A 110 21.75 -0.74 8.06
N ILE A 111 22.62 0.16 7.58
CA ILE A 111 22.25 1.53 7.23
C ILE A 111 21.18 1.52 6.13
N ARG A 112 21.38 0.72 5.07
CA ARG A 112 20.38 0.52 4.02
C ARG A 112 19.05 0.03 4.58
N MET A 113 19.07 -0.98 5.45
CA MET A 113 17.85 -1.54 6.04
C MET A 113 17.13 -0.55 6.94
N LYS A 114 17.85 0.30 7.67
CA LYS A 114 17.25 1.38 8.45
C LYS A 114 16.52 2.39 7.57
N ASN A 115 17.05 2.69 6.38
CA ASN A 115 16.36 3.51 5.39
C ASN A 115 15.16 2.78 4.76
N ALA A 116 15.26 1.47 4.53
CA ALA A 116 14.17 0.65 3.98
C ALA A 116 12.92 0.67 4.87
N VAL A 117 13.09 0.67 6.20
CA VAL A 117 11.96 0.79 7.15
C VAL A 117 11.11 2.02 6.89
N TRP A 118 11.73 3.15 6.54
CA TRP A 118 10.98 4.37 6.25
C TRP A 118 10.22 4.30 4.93
N VAL A 119 10.74 3.54 3.95
CA VAL A 119 10.03 3.24 2.70
C VAL A 119 8.80 2.38 2.99
N ASP A 120 8.93 1.37 3.85
CA ASP A 120 7.81 0.51 4.28
C ASP A 120 6.73 1.34 4.99
N LEU A 121 7.14 2.22 5.91
CA LEU A 121 6.23 3.12 6.62
C LEU A 121 5.49 4.05 5.66
N ALA A 122 6.23 4.68 4.74
CA ALA A 122 5.64 5.59 3.76
C ALA A 122 4.59 4.86 2.92
N ASN A 123 4.89 3.66 2.44
CA ASN A 123 3.94 2.90 1.63
C ASN A 123 2.72 2.46 2.46
N MET A 124 2.93 1.99 3.69
CA MET A 124 1.85 1.64 4.63
C MET A 124 0.90 2.83 4.83
N LEU A 125 1.44 4.04 5.04
CA LEU A 125 0.62 5.24 5.23
C LEU A 125 -0.15 5.62 3.96
N LEU A 126 0.41 5.43 2.77
CA LEU A 126 -0.34 5.63 1.52
C LEU A 126 -1.53 4.66 1.43
N TRP A 127 -1.32 3.38 1.76
CA TRP A 127 -2.41 2.39 1.83
C TRP A 127 -3.45 2.76 2.88
N PHE A 128 -3.05 3.32 4.03
CA PHE A 128 -3.98 3.83 5.03
C PHE A 128 -4.83 4.98 4.49
N ILE A 129 -4.22 5.95 3.81
CA ILE A 129 -4.92 7.10 3.24
C ILE A 129 -5.93 6.63 2.19
N THR A 130 -5.54 5.72 1.28
CA THR A 130 -6.47 5.22 0.25
C THR A 130 -7.57 4.35 0.86
N PHE A 131 -7.25 3.57 1.90
CA PHE A 131 -8.24 2.79 2.66
C PHE A 131 -9.33 3.69 3.24
N ILE A 132 -8.96 4.72 4.01
CA ILE A 132 -9.93 5.65 4.62
C ILE A 132 -10.75 6.36 3.53
N TRP A 133 -10.09 6.78 2.45
CA TRP A 133 -10.76 7.43 1.32
C TRP A 133 -11.83 6.52 0.70
N ASP A 134 -11.48 5.29 0.35
CA ASP A 134 -12.40 4.36 -0.30
C ASP A 134 -13.48 3.84 0.68
N LEU A 135 -13.17 3.74 1.97
CA LEU A 135 -14.13 3.40 3.03
C LEU A 135 -15.23 4.47 3.13
N VAL A 136 -14.83 5.75 3.26
CA VAL A 136 -15.78 6.88 3.32
C VAL A 136 -16.62 6.95 2.04
N LEU A 137 -16.01 6.76 0.87
CA LEU A 137 -16.75 6.73 -0.39
C LEU A 137 -17.72 5.56 -0.49
N HIS A 138 -17.41 4.40 0.08
CA HIS A 138 -18.30 3.25 0.06
C HIS A 138 -19.57 3.53 0.89
N PHE A 139 -19.41 3.93 2.16
CA PHE A 139 -20.54 4.22 3.05
C PHE A 139 -21.40 5.40 2.56
N THR A 140 -20.78 6.50 2.13
CA THR A 140 -21.54 7.66 1.60
C THR A 140 -22.29 7.37 0.29
N ARG A 141 -21.91 6.33 -0.46
CA ARG A 141 -22.65 5.87 -1.63
C ARG A 141 -23.80 4.94 -1.25
N MET A 142 -23.62 4.10 -0.23
CA MET A 142 -24.69 3.25 0.30
C MET A 142 -25.84 4.09 0.84
N ASP A 143 -25.56 5.15 1.59
CA ASP A 143 -26.58 6.06 2.14
C ASP A 143 -27.46 6.72 1.06
N LYS A 144 -26.90 6.96 -0.14
CA LYS A 144 -27.65 7.55 -1.25
C LYS A 144 -28.60 6.55 -1.93
N MET A 145 -28.31 5.26 -1.87
CA MET A 145 -29.14 4.22 -2.48
C MET A 145 -30.34 3.85 -1.61
N THR A 146 -30.23 4.01 -0.28
CA THR A 146 -31.30 3.69 0.68
C THR A 146 -32.34 4.81 0.82
N LEU A 147 -32.04 6.03 0.35
CA LEU A 147 -32.96 7.18 0.40
C LEU A 147 -34.14 7.10 -0.58
N HIS A 148 -34.12 6.21 -1.57
CA HIS A 148 -35.16 6.14 -2.62
C HIS A 148 -36.29 5.13 -2.36
N THR A 149 -36.26 4.38 -1.26
CA THR A 149 -37.29 3.35 -0.95
C THR A 149 -38.33 3.79 0.09
N GLY A 150 -38.32 5.04 0.56
CA GLY A 150 -39.11 5.48 1.72
C GLY A 150 -40.24 6.48 1.48
N ARG A 151 -40.61 6.82 0.23
CA ARG A 151 -41.70 7.79 -0.05
C ARG A 151 -42.76 7.28 -1.03
N ALA A 152 -43.16 6.02 -0.90
CA ALA A 152 -44.48 5.60 -1.35
C ALA A 152 -45.47 5.87 -0.21
N HIS A 153 -45.99 7.10 -0.16
CA HIS A 153 -47.19 7.39 0.63
C HIS A 153 -48.37 6.72 -0.07
N VAL A 154 -49.08 5.85 0.66
CA VAL A 154 -50.40 5.30 0.31
C VAL A 154 -51.47 6.31 0.70
#